data_AF-A0A9X2FCL0-F1
#
_entry.id   AF-A0A9X2FCL0-F1
#
_cell.length_a   1.000
_cell.length_b   1.000
_cell.length_c   1.000
_cell.angle_alpha   90.00
_cell.angle_beta   90.00
_cell.angle_gamma   90.00
#
_symmetry.space_group_name_H-M   'P 1'
#
loop_
_entity.id
_entity.type
_entity.pdbx_description
1 polymer ?
#
loop_
_entity_poly.entity_id
_entity_poly.type
_entity_poly.pdbx_seq_one_letter_code
_entity_poly.pdbx_strand_id
1 'polypeptide(L)'
;MKTSIACVAMGLSCLAQSASAEFLNYYVGLDTRSEITYGTYLGLSNPNQDRLTFLYAHPNEESPESNHFHGIGAHSYEGPVESPTATPTNSNNRLPETYTGQAPLTLQTGSGEYAGKLVSGENGEHYSDLTIANIHDMAGFAEDAPETYMYNSSAMGYQGSLDGVQLGLEVVSITPGLYLGSEGLTAGETLEVGDLTALPFEPVFWTEADAVPGTYSAELRLVDLGGNLQSSGTFNIDFAVSAVPEPVTAWMLGLMAAAVLPWQWRRIVG
;
A
#
# COMPACT_ATOMS: atom_id res chain seq x y z
N MET A 1 41.11 -61.07 -24.16
CA MET A 1 39.81 -60.40 -23.90
C MET A 1 40.03 -59.38 -22.78
N LYS A 2 40.02 -58.09 -23.11
CA LYS A 2 39.97 -57.01 -22.12
C LYS A 2 38.90 -56.03 -22.61
N THR A 3 37.75 -56.09 -21.97
CA THR A 3 36.59 -55.24 -22.27
C THR A 3 36.72 -53.99 -21.39
N SER A 4 37.01 -52.84 -21.99
CA SER A 4 36.96 -51.55 -21.31
C SER A 4 35.56 -50.96 -21.49
N ILE A 5 34.84 -50.80 -20.38
CA ILE A 5 33.55 -50.11 -20.33
C ILE A 5 33.85 -48.61 -20.18
N ALA A 6 33.42 -47.82 -21.15
CA ALA A 6 33.43 -46.36 -21.08
C ALA A 6 32.15 -45.88 -20.38
N CYS A 7 32.30 -45.28 -19.19
CA CYS A 7 31.22 -44.54 -18.54
C CYS A 7 31.10 -43.14 -19.18
N VAL A 8 29.98 -42.88 -19.85
CA VAL A 8 29.58 -41.53 -20.26
C VAL A 8 28.85 -40.90 -19.07
N ALA A 9 29.50 -39.93 -18.42
CA ALA A 9 28.83 -39.05 -17.46
C ALA A 9 28.22 -37.87 -18.23
N MET A 10 26.92 -37.95 -18.51
CA MET A 10 26.15 -36.78 -18.95
C MET A 10 25.85 -35.93 -17.70
N GLY A 11 26.53 -34.79 -17.59
CA GLY A 11 26.22 -33.78 -16.59
C GLY A 11 24.89 -33.11 -16.91
N LEU A 12 23.89 -33.28 -16.03
CA LEU A 12 22.73 -32.39 -15.99
C LEU A 12 23.19 -31.05 -15.42
N SER A 13 23.33 -30.05 -16.28
CA SER A 13 23.38 -28.65 -15.85
C SER A 13 21.94 -28.21 -15.57
N CYS A 14 21.50 -28.25 -14.32
CA CYS A 14 20.33 -27.47 -13.91
C CYS A 14 20.70 -25.99 -14.05
N LEU A 15 20.16 -25.32 -15.07
CA LEU A 15 20.09 -23.87 -15.07
C LEU A 15 19.10 -23.50 -13.97
N ALA A 16 19.61 -23.08 -12.81
CA ALA A 16 18.80 -22.42 -11.81
C ALA A 16 18.37 -21.08 -12.42
N GLN A 17 17.13 -21.05 -12.89
CA GLN A 17 16.50 -19.80 -13.31
C GLN A 17 16.11 -19.09 -12.02
N SER A 18 16.90 -18.11 -11.61
CA SER A 18 16.51 -17.18 -10.56
C SER A 18 15.28 -16.43 -11.08
N ALA A 19 14.10 -16.82 -10.60
CA ALA A 19 12.93 -15.96 -10.75
C ALA A 19 13.21 -14.72 -9.90
N SER A 20 13.22 -13.53 -10.52
CA SER A 20 13.14 -12.27 -9.78
C SER A 20 11.81 -12.27 -9.04
N ALA A 21 11.79 -11.87 -7.78
CA ALA A 21 10.53 -11.50 -7.17
C ALA A 21 10.08 -10.17 -7.82
N GLU A 22 8.79 -10.05 -8.11
CA GLU A 22 8.22 -8.75 -8.48
C GLU A 22 8.24 -7.87 -7.22
N PHE A 23 8.80 -6.66 -7.33
CA PHE A 23 8.76 -5.71 -6.22
C PHE A 23 7.32 -5.30 -5.96
N LEU A 24 6.94 -5.35 -4.68
CA LEU A 24 5.72 -4.71 -4.23
C LEU A 24 6.03 -3.27 -3.84
N ASN A 25 5.00 -2.43 -3.83
CA ASN A 25 5.15 -1.03 -3.47
C ASN A 25 5.34 -0.84 -1.96
N TYR A 26 4.70 -1.69 -1.15
CA TYR A 26 4.55 -1.43 0.27
C TYR A 26 5.04 -2.60 1.13
N TYR A 27 5.73 -2.26 2.21
CA TYR A 27 6.26 -3.24 3.16
C TYR A 27 6.06 -2.81 4.60
N VAL A 28 6.02 -3.79 5.50
CA VAL A 28 6.16 -3.59 6.93
C VAL A 28 7.58 -3.98 7.36
N GLY A 29 8.22 -3.10 8.13
CA GLY A 29 9.51 -3.35 8.76
C GLY A 29 9.55 -2.85 10.20
N LEU A 30 10.67 -3.12 10.89
CA LEU A 30 10.93 -2.67 12.26
C LEU A 30 12.23 -1.89 12.30
N ASP A 31 12.17 -0.60 12.69
CA ASP A 31 13.38 0.22 12.78
C ASP A 31 14.17 -0.11 14.07
N THR A 32 15.38 -0.64 13.93
CA THR A 32 16.24 -1.04 15.05
C THR A 32 17.36 -0.05 15.34
N ARG A 33 17.46 1.05 14.58
CA ARG A 33 18.54 2.03 14.78
C ARG A 33 18.30 2.78 16.08
N SER A 34 19.31 2.83 16.95
CA SER A 34 19.21 3.54 18.24
C SER A 34 19.33 5.06 18.11
N GLU A 35 20.03 5.53 17.08
CA GLU A 35 20.33 6.94 16.86
C GLU A 35 20.09 7.33 15.41
N ILE A 36 19.76 8.61 15.20
CA ILE A 36 19.70 9.24 13.89
C ILE A 36 21.13 9.40 13.36
N THR A 37 21.41 8.86 12.18
CA THR A 37 22.76 8.82 11.60
C THR A 37 23.03 9.89 10.55
N TYR A 38 22.07 10.78 10.28
CA TYR A 38 22.19 11.84 9.27
C TYR A 38 21.29 13.04 9.56
N GLY A 39 21.53 14.15 8.84
CA GLY A 39 20.65 15.33 8.86
C GLY A 39 20.74 16.16 10.14
N THR A 40 19.72 17.01 10.34
CA THR A 40 19.66 18.03 11.40
C THR A 40 19.72 17.44 12.82
N TYR A 41 19.17 16.24 13.01
CA TYR A 41 19.06 15.58 14.32
C TYR A 41 20.10 14.48 14.52
N LEU A 42 21.20 14.51 13.77
CA LEU A 42 22.31 13.57 13.89
C LEU A 42 22.78 13.37 15.34
N GLY A 43 22.87 12.12 15.77
CA GLY A 43 23.32 11.72 17.12
C GLY A 43 22.24 11.78 18.20
N LEU A 44 21.02 12.21 17.88
CA LEU A 44 19.88 12.06 18.79
C LEU A 44 19.31 10.64 18.71
N SER A 45 18.63 10.21 19.78
CA SER A 45 17.91 8.93 19.79
C SER A 45 16.91 8.85 18.63
N ASN A 46 16.77 7.69 18.01
CA ASN A 46 15.80 7.52 16.93
C ASN A 46 14.38 7.38 17.51
N PRO A 47 13.42 8.26 17.18
CA PRO A 47 12.04 8.14 17.68
C PRO A 47 11.31 6.90 17.13
N ASN A 48 11.88 6.25 16.10
CA ASN A 48 11.35 5.03 15.50
C ASN A 48 11.96 3.73 16.05
N GLN A 49 12.92 3.80 16.97
CA GLN A 49 13.51 2.59 17.53
C GLN A 49 12.43 1.68 18.14
N ASP A 50 12.45 0.40 17.73
CA ASP A 50 11.52 -0.65 18.14
C ASP A 50 10.04 -0.35 17.78
N ARG A 51 9.80 0.46 16.74
CA ARG A 51 8.48 0.70 16.15
C ARG A 51 8.30 -0.01 14.81
N LEU A 52 7.10 -0.53 14.59
CA LEU A 52 6.64 -0.87 13.25
C LEU A 52 6.77 0.36 12.34
N THR A 53 7.10 0.14 11.08
CA THR A 53 7.18 1.21 10.07
C THR A 53 6.51 0.74 8.79
N PHE A 54 5.62 1.57 8.26
CA PHE A 54 5.08 1.39 6.91
C PHE A 54 6.05 2.00 5.91
N LEU A 55 6.50 1.19 4.95
CA LEU A 55 7.56 1.51 4.02
C LEU A 55 7.01 1.56 2.61
N TYR A 56 7.37 2.59 1.86
CA TYR A 56 7.22 2.63 0.41
C TYR A 56 8.55 2.30 -0.26
N ALA A 57 8.54 1.38 -1.20
CA ALA A 57 9.71 0.94 -1.94
C ALA A 57 9.95 1.83 -3.17
N HIS A 58 11.17 2.31 -3.34
CA HIS A 58 11.64 2.94 -4.57
C HIS A 58 12.56 1.99 -5.34
N PRO A 59 12.03 1.03 -6.12
CA PRO A 59 12.84 0.17 -6.96
C PRO A 59 13.36 0.95 -8.19
N ASN A 60 14.57 0.63 -8.59
CA ASN A 60 15.24 1.13 -9.77
C ASN A 60 15.99 -0.03 -10.43
N GLU A 61 15.38 -0.64 -11.44
CA GLU A 61 15.98 -1.77 -12.16
C GLU A 61 17.27 -1.39 -12.91
N GLU A 62 17.40 -0.13 -13.32
CA GLU A 62 18.58 0.36 -14.04
C GLU A 62 19.78 0.64 -13.12
N SER A 63 19.52 0.94 -11.84
CA SER A 63 20.54 1.19 -10.81
C SER A 63 20.05 0.62 -9.47
N PRO A 64 20.09 -0.72 -9.30
CA PRO A 64 19.55 -1.37 -8.11
C PRO A 64 20.22 -0.91 -6.81
N GLU A 65 21.46 -0.46 -6.85
CA GLU A 65 22.18 0.12 -5.70
C GLU A 65 21.56 1.43 -5.18
N SER A 66 20.66 2.06 -5.96
CA SER A 66 19.89 3.23 -5.55
C SER A 66 18.53 2.89 -4.91
N ASN A 67 18.18 1.60 -4.90
CA ASN A 67 16.96 1.10 -4.26
C ASN A 67 16.94 1.50 -2.78
N HIS A 68 15.83 2.05 -2.34
CA HIS A 68 15.65 2.39 -0.94
C HIS A 68 14.19 2.38 -0.52
N PHE A 69 13.98 2.23 0.78
CA PHE A 69 12.69 2.51 1.39
C PHE A 69 12.55 3.97 1.79
N HIS A 70 11.38 4.52 1.54
CA HIS A 70 10.87 5.69 2.21
C HIS A 70 9.95 5.28 3.36
N GLY A 71 10.28 5.68 4.59
CA GLY A 71 9.45 5.44 5.77
C GLY A 71 8.24 6.37 5.83
N ILE A 72 7.13 5.94 5.22
CA ILE A 72 5.87 6.70 5.15
C ILE A 72 5.11 6.66 6.48
N GLY A 73 5.24 5.60 7.28
CA GLY A 73 4.59 5.48 8.60
C GLY A 73 5.53 5.81 9.76
N ALA A 74 6.46 6.77 9.62
CA ALA A 74 7.50 7.02 10.62
C ALA A 74 7.23 8.28 11.47
N HIS A 75 7.69 8.24 12.72
CA HIS A 75 7.83 9.44 13.54
C HIS A 75 8.98 10.30 13.02
N SER A 76 8.85 11.61 13.16
CA SER A 76 9.89 12.57 12.80
C SER A 76 10.15 13.52 13.96
N TYR A 77 11.35 14.09 14.02
CA TYR A 77 11.61 15.20 14.93
C TYR A 77 11.23 16.52 14.29
N GLU A 78 10.67 17.40 15.10
CA GLU A 78 10.39 18.79 14.77
C GLU A 78 10.95 19.74 15.85
N GLY A 79 11.19 20.99 15.46
CA GLY A 79 11.68 22.03 16.36
C GLY A 79 13.21 22.04 16.55
N PRO A 80 13.72 22.80 17.54
CA PRO A 80 15.16 22.96 17.77
C PRO A 80 15.86 21.65 18.16
N VAL A 81 17.09 21.44 17.68
CA VAL A 81 17.89 20.22 17.93
C VAL A 81 18.17 19.97 19.43
N GLU A 82 18.30 21.02 20.22
CA GLU A 82 18.54 20.91 21.67
C GLU A 82 17.29 20.44 22.45
N SER A 83 16.12 20.50 21.83
CA SER A 83 14.83 20.17 22.46
C SER A 83 13.78 19.79 21.40
N PRO A 84 14.00 18.73 20.62
CA PRO A 84 13.08 18.36 19.55
C PRO A 84 11.82 17.72 20.13
N THR A 85 10.74 17.78 19.37
CA THR A 85 9.52 17.03 19.66
C THR A 85 9.38 15.93 18.61
N ALA A 86 9.21 14.69 19.04
CA ALA A 86 8.85 13.61 18.13
C ALA A 86 7.37 13.74 17.77
N THR A 87 7.07 13.91 16.48
CA THR A 87 5.72 13.92 15.93
C THR A 87 5.46 12.59 15.22
N PRO A 88 4.25 12.02 15.33
CA PRO A 88 3.92 10.74 14.71
C PRO A 88 3.73 10.84 13.19
N THR A 89 3.73 12.04 12.63
CA THR A 89 3.46 12.28 11.22
C THR A 89 4.17 13.53 10.71
N ASN A 90 4.30 13.65 9.40
CA ASN A 90 4.80 14.83 8.71
C ASN A 90 4.13 14.92 7.31
N SER A 91 4.47 15.95 6.53
CA SER A 91 3.89 16.12 5.18
C SER A 91 4.28 15.03 4.16
N ASN A 92 5.34 14.26 4.43
CA ASN A 92 5.84 13.18 3.59
C ASN A 92 5.19 11.82 3.93
N ASN A 93 4.43 11.73 5.02
CA ASN A 93 3.70 10.51 5.41
C ASN A 93 2.37 10.38 4.65
N ARG A 94 2.38 10.55 3.32
CA ARG A 94 1.17 10.61 2.50
C ARG A 94 1.39 9.95 1.14
N LEU A 95 0.38 9.20 0.71
CA LEU A 95 0.30 8.52 -0.57
C LEU A 95 -0.90 9.03 -1.38
N PRO A 96 -0.74 9.31 -2.68
CA PRO A 96 0.53 9.38 -3.41
C PRO A 96 1.50 10.41 -2.82
N GLU A 97 2.81 10.19 -3.01
CA GLU A 97 3.80 11.10 -2.41
C GLU A 97 3.72 12.48 -3.05
N THR A 98 3.60 13.51 -2.21
CA THR A 98 3.26 14.87 -2.64
C THR A 98 4.24 15.47 -3.66
N TYR A 99 5.53 15.11 -3.60
CA TYR A 99 6.54 15.62 -4.53
C TYR A 99 6.38 15.10 -5.97
N THR A 100 5.68 13.97 -6.16
CA THR A 100 5.40 13.43 -7.51
C THR A 100 4.34 14.26 -8.24
N GLY A 101 3.50 14.99 -7.50
CA GLY A 101 2.35 15.69 -8.06
C GLY A 101 1.26 14.77 -8.61
N GLN A 102 1.33 13.46 -8.34
CA GLN A 102 0.26 12.54 -8.70
C GLN A 102 -1.04 12.92 -7.95
N ALA A 103 -2.16 12.88 -8.66
CA ALA A 103 -3.47 13.09 -8.06
C ALA A 103 -3.83 11.92 -7.10
N PRO A 104 -4.76 12.12 -6.15
CA PRO A 104 -5.28 11.03 -5.31
C PRO A 104 -5.70 9.81 -6.13
N LEU A 105 -5.54 8.61 -5.55
CA LEU A 105 -5.75 7.33 -6.23
C LEU A 105 -7.19 7.16 -6.72
N THR A 106 -7.36 6.71 -7.95
CA THR A 106 -8.70 6.53 -8.52
C THR A 106 -9.38 5.28 -7.97
N LEU A 107 -10.57 5.43 -7.36
CA LEU A 107 -11.41 4.29 -7.01
C LEU A 107 -12.12 3.74 -8.26
N GLN A 108 -12.20 2.41 -8.35
CA GLN A 108 -12.79 1.67 -9.47
C GLN A 108 -14.13 1.06 -9.09
N THR A 109 -14.96 0.68 -10.08
CA THR A 109 -16.22 -0.03 -9.78
C THR A 109 -15.95 -1.38 -9.13
N GLY A 110 -16.49 -1.58 -7.93
CA GLY A 110 -16.38 -2.83 -7.18
C GLY A 110 -17.19 -3.97 -7.79
N SER A 111 -16.79 -5.19 -7.44
CA SER A 111 -17.46 -6.43 -7.84
C SER A 111 -17.60 -7.36 -6.63
N GLY A 112 -18.33 -8.46 -6.77
CA GLY A 112 -18.50 -9.43 -5.69
C GLY A 112 -19.15 -8.81 -4.45
N GLU A 113 -18.50 -8.91 -3.29
CA GLU A 113 -18.95 -8.31 -2.03
C GLU A 113 -19.00 -6.77 -2.08
N TYR A 114 -18.27 -6.16 -3.01
CA TYR A 114 -18.24 -4.72 -3.23
C TYR A 114 -19.09 -4.28 -4.43
N ALA A 115 -20.04 -5.10 -4.88
CA ALA A 115 -20.96 -4.69 -5.94
C ALA A 115 -21.77 -3.44 -5.54
N GLY A 116 -21.78 -2.43 -6.41
CA GLY A 116 -22.43 -1.15 -6.14
C GLY A 116 -21.58 -0.15 -5.34
N LYS A 117 -20.29 -0.43 -5.17
CA LYS A 117 -19.31 0.44 -4.49
C LYS A 117 -18.24 0.92 -5.46
N LEU A 118 -17.50 1.96 -5.08
CA LEU A 118 -16.20 2.28 -5.66
C LEU A 118 -15.12 1.77 -4.71
N VAL A 119 -14.09 1.09 -5.20
CA VAL A 119 -13.07 0.39 -4.42
C VAL A 119 -11.66 0.77 -4.85
N SER A 120 -10.72 0.74 -3.91
CA SER A 120 -9.29 0.79 -4.22
C SER A 120 -8.84 -0.50 -4.88
N GLY A 121 -7.75 -0.43 -5.64
CA GLY A 121 -7.10 -1.59 -6.24
C GLY A 121 -6.19 -1.17 -7.37
N GLU A 122 -5.32 -2.09 -7.77
CA GLU A 122 -4.35 -1.85 -8.84
C GLU A 122 -5.03 -1.44 -10.16
N ASN A 123 -4.62 -0.29 -10.68
CA ASN A 123 -5.27 0.34 -11.83
C ASN A 123 -4.26 0.93 -12.84
N GLY A 124 -2.97 0.66 -12.68
CA GLY A 124 -1.87 1.21 -13.47
C GLY A 124 -1.35 2.57 -12.98
N GLU A 125 -1.95 3.17 -11.95
CA GLU A 125 -1.37 4.32 -11.25
C GLU A 125 -0.17 3.86 -10.41
N HIS A 126 0.86 4.71 -10.27
CA HIS A 126 2.12 4.30 -9.64
C HIS A 126 1.97 3.75 -8.20
N TYR A 127 0.96 4.22 -7.48
CA TYR A 127 0.71 3.93 -6.07
C TYR A 127 -0.55 3.05 -5.85
N SER A 128 -1.21 2.58 -6.92
CA SER A 128 -2.54 1.92 -6.80
C SER A 128 -2.50 0.48 -6.28
N ASP A 129 -1.41 -0.26 -6.51
CA ASP A 129 -1.22 -1.58 -5.91
C ASP A 129 -0.87 -1.41 -4.43
N LEU A 130 -1.91 -1.43 -3.60
CA LEU A 130 -1.84 -1.29 -2.14
C LEU A 130 -1.37 -2.56 -1.44
N THR A 131 -0.94 -3.59 -2.17
CA THR A 131 -0.43 -4.83 -1.58
C THR A 131 0.76 -4.55 -0.65
N ILE A 132 0.64 -4.99 0.59
CA ILE A 132 1.63 -4.84 1.65
C ILE A 132 2.28 -6.19 1.92
N ALA A 133 3.62 -6.23 1.91
CA ALA A 133 4.40 -7.44 2.20
C ALA A 133 5.31 -7.29 3.42
N ASN A 134 5.94 -8.40 3.79
CA ASN A 134 6.95 -8.41 4.85
C ASN A 134 8.30 -8.00 4.26
N ILE A 135 9.04 -7.10 4.91
CA ILE A 135 10.40 -6.76 4.45
C ILE A 135 11.31 -8.00 4.35
N HIS A 136 11.09 -9.01 5.19
CA HIS A 136 11.87 -10.25 5.19
C HIS A 136 11.61 -11.16 3.98
N ASP A 137 10.57 -10.89 3.17
CA ASP A 137 10.34 -11.61 1.91
C ASP A 137 11.46 -11.33 0.89
N MET A 138 12.21 -10.24 1.08
CA MET A 138 13.41 -9.88 0.27
C MET A 138 14.71 -10.42 0.86
N ALA A 139 14.68 -11.18 1.96
CA ALA A 139 15.89 -11.72 2.57
C ALA A 139 16.44 -12.92 1.77
N GLY A 140 17.77 -13.05 1.69
CA GLY A 140 18.43 -14.25 1.16
C GLY A 140 18.59 -14.32 -0.37
N PHE A 141 18.27 -13.24 -1.09
CA PHE A 141 18.60 -13.09 -2.50
C PHE A 141 20.12 -12.96 -2.71
N ALA A 142 20.58 -13.06 -3.97
CA ALA A 142 22.00 -12.91 -4.31
C ALA A 142 22.52 -11.51 -3.96
N GLU A 143 23.82 -11.37 -3.68
CA GLU A 143 24.41 -10.11 -3.19
C GLU A 143 24.19 -8.92 -4.14
N ASP A 144 24.17 -9.18 -5.45
CA ASP A 144 23.96 -8.22 -6.53
C ASP A 144 22.50 -8.16 -7.03
N ALA A 145 21.58 -8.87 -6.38
CA ALA A 145 20.17 -8.83 -6.73
C ALA A 145 19.52 -7.51 -6.26
N PRO A 146 18.58 -6.93 -7.04
CA PRO A 146 17.85 -5.74 -6.64
C PRO A 146 17.17 -5.85 -5.27
N GLU A 147 16.64 -7.02 -4.92
CA GLU A 147 15.98 -7.30 -3.64
C GLU A 147 16.97 -7.15 -2.48
N THR A 148 18.22 -7.59 -2.66
CA THR A 148 19.28 -7.44 -1.65
C THR A 148 19.64 -5.99 -1.43
N TYR A 149 19.72 -5.18 -2.49
CA TYR A 149 19.97 -3.74 -2.35
C TYR A 149 18.81 -3.04 -1.63
N MET A 150 17.58 -3.36 -1.98
CA MET A 150 16.39 -2.83 -1.32
C MET A 150 16.36 -3.23 0.16
N TYR A 151 16.50 -4.53 0.46
CA TYR A 151 16.49 -5.09 1.82
C TYR A 151 17.56 -4.45 2.70
N ASN A 152 18.78 -4.25 2.18
CA ASN A 152 19.91 -3.65 2.91
C ASN A 152 19.95 -2.11 2.86
N SER A 153 18.97 -1.47 2.22
CA SER A 153 18.88 -0.01 2.16
C SER A 153 18.71 0.63 3.54
N SER A 154 18.82 1.96 3.60
CA SER A 154 18.63 2.72 4.87
C SER A 154 19.54 2.25 6.02
N ALA A 155 20.75 1.78 5.67
CA ALA A 155 21.74 1.19 6.59
C ALA A 155 21.17 0.00 7.39
N MET A 156 20.39 -0.86 6.73
CA MET A 156 19.76 -2.05 7.31
C MET A 156 18.79 -1.74 8.45
N GLY A 157 18.29 -0.50 8.52
CA GLY A 157 17.54 -0.03 9.69
C GLY A 157 16.24 -0.78 9.94
N TYR A 158 15.56 -1.25 8.89
CA TYR A 158 14.21 -1.82 8.98
C TYR A 158 14.15 -3.35 9.13
N GLN A 159 15.30 -4.01 9.31
CA GLN A 159 15.42 -5.48 9.33
C GLN A 159 15.23 -6.10 10.73
N GLY A 160 14.65 -5.36 11.69
CA GLY A 160 14.35 -5.91 13.00
C GLY A 160 13.41 -7.11 12.92
N SER A 161 13.56 -8.09 13.82
CA SER A 161 12.68 -9.26 13.84
C SER A 161 11.23 -8.83 14.08
N LEU A 162 10.35 -9.33 13.23
CA LEU A 162 8.91 -9.20 13.38
C LEU A 162 8.27 -10.50 13.92
N ASP A 163 9.07 -11.42 14.46
CA ASP A 163 8.57 -12.71 14.96
C ASP A 163 7.50 -12.52 16.06
N GLY A 164 6.35 -13.16 15.89
CA GLY A 164 5.25 -13.10 16.85
C GLY A 164 4.43 -11.80 16.82
N VAL A 165 4.70 -10.90 15.86
CA VAL A 165 3.85 -9.73 15.61
C VAL A 165 2.49 -10.18 15.10
N GLN A 166 1.43 -9.64 15.71
CA GLN A 166 0.07 -9.72 15.17
C GLN A 166 -0.29 -8.35 14.61
N LEU A 167 -0.22 -8.21 13.30
CA LEU A 167 -0.38 -6.94 12.63
C LEU A 167 -1.86 -6.50 12.61
N GLY A 168 -2.08 -5.25 12.98
CA GLY A 168 -3.33 -4.54 12.77
C GLY A 168 -3.09 -3.23 12.02
N LEU A 169 -4.11 -2.79 11.27
CA LEU A 169 -4.16 -1.50 10.61
C LEU A 169 -5.25 -0.65 11.29
N GLU A 170 -4.84 0.24 12.16
CA GLU A 170 -5.73 1.13 12.92
C GLU A 170 -6.12 2.34 12.07
N VAL A 171 -7.42 2.64 12.03
CA VAL A 171 -7.95 3.85 11.39
C VAL A 171 -7.91 5.00 12.40
N VAL A 172 -6.93 5.89 12.26
CA VAL A 172 -6.78 7.08 13.12
C VAL A 172 -7.84 8.13 12.78
N SER A 173 -8.00 8.41 11.48
CA SER A 173 -9.06 9.27 10.96
C SER A 173 -9.43 8.85 9.54
N ILE A 174 -10.66 9.09 9.11
CA ILE A 174 -11.11 8.74 7.75
C ILE A 174 -12.20 9.72 7.30
N THR A 175 -12.18 10.09 6.02
CA THR A 175 -13.18 11.00 5.45
C THR A 175 -14.57 10.34 5.49
N PRO A 176 -15.64 11.03 5.97
CA PRO A 176 -16.98 10.46 5.99
C PRO A 176 -17.42 9.95 4.62
N GLY A 177 -17.83 8.68 4.56
CA GLY A 177 -18.22 8.00 3.31
C GLY A 177 -17.10 7.18 2.66
N LEU A 178 -15.86 7.25 3.17
CA LEU A 178 -14.81 6.27 2.90
C LEU A 178 -14.74 5.27 4.05
N TYR A 179 -14.53 4.01 3.70
CA TYR A 179 -14.50 2.89 4.63
C TYR A 179 -13.32 1.96 4.32
N LEU A 180 -12.84 1.24 5.33
CA LEU A 180 -11.76 0.23 5.20
C LEU A 180 -12.29 -1.19 5.45
N GLY A 181 -11.90 -2.14 4.61
CA GLY A 181 -12.26 -3.56 4.74
C GLY A 181 -13.73 -3.86 4.42
N SER A 182 -14.08 -5.15 4.37
CA SER A 182 -15.44 -5.61 4.06
C SER A 182 -16.48 -5.13 5.08
N GLU A 183 -16.10 -5.08 6.36
CA GLU A 183 -16.94 -4.63 7.47
C GLU A 183 -17.21 -3.12 7.46
N GLY A 184 -16.45 -2.36 6.67
CA GLY A 184 -16.64 -0.92 6.54
C GLY A 184 -16.15 -0.13 7.75
N LEU A 185 -14.90 -0.37 8.15
CA LEU A 185 -14.28 0.25 9.32
C LEU A 185 -14.10 1.76 9.16
N THR A 186 -14.18 2.44 10.30
CA THR A 186 -14.13 3.89 10.49
C THR A 186 -13.16 4.28 11.61
N ALA A 187 -13.07 5.59 11.91
CA ALA A 187 -12.10 6.10 12.88
C ALA A 187 -12.23 5.46 14.28
N GLY A 188 -11.09 5.03 14.83
CA GLY A 188 -10.97 4.31 16.10
C GLY A 188 -11.10 2.80 15.99
N GLU A 189 -11.42 2.27 14.81
CA GLU A 189 -11.48 0.83 14.55
C GLU A 189 -10.15 0.31 13.98
N THR A 190 -9.92 -1.00 14.10
CA THR A 190 -8.68 -1.64 13.63
C THR A 190 -9.03 -2.83 12.76
N LEU A 191 -8.44 -2.87 11.56
CA LEU A 191 -8.47 -4.05 10.71
C LEU A 191 -7.41 -5.04 11.21
N GLU A 192 -7.84 -6.21 11.67
CA GLU A 192 -6.91 -7.30 11.98
C GLU A 192 -6.37 -7.89 10.68
N VAL A 193 -5.07 -7.76 10.44
CA VAL A 193 -4.39 -8.36 9.29
C VAL A 193 -4.00 -9.81 9.62
N GLY A 194 -3.55 -10.05 10.85
CA GLY A 194 -3.12 -11.35 11.35
C GLY A 194 -1.62 -11.40 11.61
N ASP A 195 -1.07 -12.61 11.71
CA ASP A 195 0.39 -12.76 11.77
C ASP A 195 1.03 -12.47 10.40
N LEU A 196 2.36 -12.44 10.33
CA LEU A 196 3.07 -12.12 9.09
C LEU A 196 2.96 -13.20 8.01
N THR A 197 2.44 -14.39 8.33
CA THR A 197 2.14 -15.41 7.30
C THR A 197 0.87 -15.08 6.53
N ALA A 198 0.07 -14.12 7.01
CA ALA A 198 -1.06 -13.55 6.30
C ALA A 198 -0.64 -12.53 5.21
N LEU A 199 0.66 -12.25 5.06
CA LEU A 199 1.19 -11.39 4.00
C LEU A 199 1.56 -12.22 2.75
N PRO A 200 1.43 -11.64 1.54
CA PRO A 200 0.99 -10.28 1.27
C PRO A 200 -0.51 -10.03 1.53
N PHE A 201 -0.83 -8.81 1.97
CA PHE A 201 -2.20 -8.37 2.29
C PHE A 201 -2.50 -7.05 1.56
N GLU A 202 -3.67 -6.95 0.93
CA GLU A 202 -4.13 -5.74 0.26
C GLU A 202 -5.33 -5.13 1.02
N PRO A 203 -5.19 -3.94 1.64
CA PRO A 203 -6.31 -3.25 2.24
C PRO A 203 -7.25 -2.71 1.16
N VAL A 204 -8.55 -3.02 1.31
CA VAL A 204 -9.58 -2.48 0.42
C VAL A 204 -10.26 -1.28 1.05
N PHE A 205 -10.13 -0.13 0.40
CA PHE A 205 -10.88 1.08 0.72
C PHE A 205 -12.06 1.21 -0.22
N TRP A 206 -13.20 1.72 0.27
CA TRP A 206 -14.38 1.86 -0.58
C TRP A 206 -15.31 2.98 -0.18
N THR A 207 -16.10 3.43 -1.15
CA THR A 207 -17.23 4.35 -0.98
C THR A 207 -18.49 3.76 -1.62
N GLU A 208 -19.66 4.31 -1.32
CA GLU A 208 -20.86 4.06 -2.14
C GLU A 208 -20.64 4.54 -3.58
N ALA A 209 -21.28 3.91 -4.57
CA ALA A 209 -21.12 4.28 -5.98
C ALA A 209 -21.60 5.69 -6.34
N ASP A 210 -22.50 6.25 -5.54
CA ASP A 210 -23.04 7.61 -5.69
C ASP A 210 -22.38 8.62 -4.73
N ALA A 211 -21.22 8.26 -4.14
CA ALA A 211 -20.46 9.15 -3.28
C ALA A 211 -20.17 10.50 -3.96
N VAL A 212 -20.20 11.57 -3.16
CA VAL A 212 -20.00 12.93 -3.65
C VAL A 212 -18.58 13.05 -4.24
N PRO A 213 -18.43 13.60 -5.46
CA PRO A 213 -17.10 13.78 -6.04
C PRO A 213 -16.18 14.62 -5.15
N GLY A 214 -14.93 14.18 -4.98
CA GLY A 214 -13.97 14.86 -4.11
C GLY A 214 -12.78 13.98 -3.73
N THR A 215 -11.92 14.51 -2.86
CA THR A 215 -10.82 13.77 -2.26
C THR A 215 -11.24 13.17 -0.93
N TYR A 216 -11.03 11.88 -0.79
CA TYR A 216 -11.24 11.11 0.43
C TYR A 216 -9.90 10.64 0.95
N SER A 217 -9.67 10.74 2.26
CA SER A 217 -8.39 10.37 2.87
C SER A 217 -8.63 9.45 4.06
N ALA A 218 -7.77 8.45 4.21
CA ALA A 218 -7.65 7.64 5.42
C ALA A 218 -6.28 7.90 6.06
N GLU A 219 -6.28 8.28 7.33
CA GLU A 219 -5.10 8.32 8.19
C GLU A 219 -5.04 7.03 9.00
N LEU A 220 -3.91 6.32 8.90
CA LEU A 220 -3.75 4.96 9.37
C LEU A 220 -2.50 4.83 10.23
N ARG A 221 -2.45 3.78 11.05
CA ARG A 221 -1.27 3.40 11.84
C ARG A 221 -1.14 1.89 11.89
N LEU A 222 0.08 1.38 11.78
CA LEU A 222 0.38 -0.02 12.05
C LEU A 222 0.47 -0.24 13.57
N VAL A 223 -0.19 -1.29 14.04
CA VAL A 223 -0.19 -1.69 15.45
C VAL A 223 0.19 -3.17 15.58
N ASP A 224 0.94 -3.51 16.62
CA ASP A 224 1.09 -4.90 17.06
C ASP A 224 0.01 -5.21 18.10
N LEU A 225 -0.98 -6.00 17.70
CA LEU A 225 -2.09 -6.45 18.54
C LEU A 225 -1.62 -7.33 19.70
N GLY A 226 -0.43 -7.94 19.59
CA GLY A 226 0.21 -8.67 20.67
C GLY A 226 0.86 -7.77 21.73
N GLY A 227 1.10 -6.50 21.41
CA GLY A 227 1.67 -5.51 22.32
C GLY A 227 3.18 -5.67 22.60
N ASN A 228 3.91 -6.40 21.75
CA ASN A 228 5.35 -6.60 21.89
C ASN A 228 6.15 -5.45 21.26
N LEU A 229 5.64 -4.89 20.16
CA LEU A 229 6.26 -3.77 19.46
C LEU A 229 5.46 -2.47 19.63
N GLN A 230 6.14 -1.34 19.49
CA GLN A 230 5.48 -0.04 19.48
C GLN A 230 4.83 0.22 18.11
N SER A 231 3.69 0.91 18.13
CA SER A 231 2.98 1.31 16.91
C SER A 231 3.82 2.26 16.05
N SER A 232 3.53 2.25 14.75
CA SER A 232 4.13 3.16 13.78
C SER A 232 3.72 4.62 14.03
N GLY A 233 4.34 5.54 13.30
CA GLY A 233 3.74 6.84 13.02
C GLY A 233 2.44 6.68 12.21
N THR A 234 1.74 7.79 11.96
CA THR A 234 0.55 7.78 11.10
C THR A 234 0.92 8.11 9.65
N PHE A 235 0.16 7.55 8.72
CA PHE A 235 0.29 7.79 7.29
C PHE A 235 -1.08 7.95 6.62
N ASN A 236 -1.12 8.71 5.54
CA ASN A 236 -2.33 8.99 4.78
C ASN A 236 -2.34 8.29 3.44
N ILE A 237 -3.49 7.74 3.05
CA ILE A 237 -3.77 7.32 1.67
C ILE A 237 -4.95 8.15 1.15
N ASP A 238 -4.73 8.83 0.03
CA ASP A 238 -5.72 9.71 -0.59
C ASP A 238 -6.33 9.07 -1.84
N PHE A 239 -7.64 9.19 -1.95
CA PHE A 239 -8.46 8.67 -3.04
C PHE A 239 -9.27 9.78 -3.71
N ALA A 240 -9.44 9.67 -5.03
CA ALA A 240 -10.33 10.49 -5.82
C ALA A 240 -11.64 9.74 -6.10
N VAL A 241 -12.75 10.33 -5.65
CA VAL A 241 -14.10 9.95 -6.10
C VAL A 241 -14.47 10.83 -7.28
N SER A 242 -14.67 10.21 -8.43
CA SER A 242 -15.13 10.88 -9.65
C SER A 242 -16.64 10.70 -9.80
N ALA A 243 -17.33 11.67 -10.39
CA ALA A 243 -18.73 11.49 -10.75
C ALA A 243 -18.87 10.31 -11.72
N VAL A 244 -19.59 9.26 -11.32
CA VAL A 244 -19.95 8.15 -12.21
C VAL A 244 -20.87 8.73 -13.30
N PRO A 245 -20.54 8.60 -14.60
CA PRO A 245 -21.46 9.02 -15.65
C PRO A 245 -22.76 8.23 -15.51
N GLU A 246 -23.87 8.93 -15.31
CA GLU A 246 -25.22 8.35 -15.31
C GLU A 246 -25.36 7.38 -16.49
N PRO A 247 -25.76 6.12 -16.26
CA PRO A 247 -25.84 5.14 -17.34
C PRO A 247 -26.81 5.66 -18.40
N VAL A 248 -26.38 5.57 -19.66
CA VAL A 248 -27.09 6.09 -20.84
C VAL A 248 -28.53 5.54 -20.98
N THR A 249 -28.87 4.50 -20.22
CA THR A 249 -30.23 3.97 -20.06
C THR A 249 -31.21 4.98 -19.46
N ALA A 250 -30.78 5.88 -18.56
CA ALA A 250 -31.63 6.96 -18.04
C ALA A 250 -32.05 7.93 -19.17
N TRP A 251 -31.12 8.22 -20.09
CA TRP A 251 -31.39 9.02 -21.28
C TRP A 251 -32.31 8.30 -22.28
N MET A 252 -32.13 6.99 -22.49
CA MET A 252 -33.00 6.22 -23.40
C MET A 252 -34.43 6.04 -22.87
N LEU A 253 -34.62 5.87 -21.55
CA LEU A 253 -35.96 5.84 -20.94
C LEU A 253 -36.68 7.19 -21.05
N GLY A 254 -35.95 8.30 -20.87
CA GLY A 254 -36.49 9.66 -21.09
C GLY A 254 -36.92 9.90 -22.54
N LEU A 255 -36.11 9.46 -23.51
CA LEU A 255 -36.44 9.57 -24.94
C LEU A 255 -37.61 8.67 -25.36
N MET A 256 -37.72 7.47 -24.80
CA MET A 256 -38.85 6.57 -25.06
C MET A 256 -40.16 7.10 -24.46
N ALA A 257 -40.13 7.69 -23.26
CA ALA A 257 -41.31 8.33 -22.66
C ALA A 257 -41.80 9.54 -23.49
N ALA A 258 -40.87 10.35 -24.02
CA ALA A 258 -41.20 11.48 -24.90
C ALA A 258 -41.74 11.04 -26.27
N ALA A 259 -41.36 9.86 -26.78
CA ALA A 259 -41.85 9.34 -28.06
C ALA A 259 -43.27 8.72 -27.98
N VAL A 260 -43.71 8.26 -26.81
CA VAL A 260 -45.04 7.63 -26.63
C VAL A 260 -46.14 8.67 -26.38
N LEU A 261 -45.81 9.83 -25.80
CA LEU A 261 -46.77 10.89 -25.48
C LEU A 261 -47.47 11.56 -26.69
N PRO A 262 -46.81 11.84 -27.85
CA PRO A 262 -47.51 12.44 -28.98
C PRO A 262 -48.39 11.44 -29.77
N TRP A 263 -48.31 10.13 -29.50
CA TRP A 263 -49.10 9.13 -30.23
C TRP A 263 -50.51 8.91 -29.66
N GLN A 264 -50.73 9.19 -28.38
CA GLN A 264 -52.06 9.04 -27.75
C GLN A 264 -52.99 10.25 -27.94
N TRP A 265 -52.47 11.44 -28.26
CA TRP A 265 -53.32 12.62 -28.53
C TRP A 265 -53.93 12.68 -29.94
N ARG A 266 -53.46 11.85 -30.89
CA ARG A 266 -54.02 11.81 -32.26
C ARG A 266 -55.20 10.85 -32.46
N ARG A 267 -55.67 10.17 -31.41
CA ARG A 267 -56.82 9.21 -31.51
C ARG A 267 -58.13 9.70 -30.88
N ILE A 268 -58.18 10.92 -30.34
CA ILE A 268 -59.40 11.45 -29.69
C ILE A 268 -60.13 12.49 -30.56
N VAL A 269 -59.55 12.93 -31.69
CA VAL A 269 -60.20 13.86 -32.62
C VAL A 269 -60.08 13.30 -34.05
N GLY A 270 -61.07 12.52 -34.45
CA GLY A 270 -61.21 11.94 -35.78
C GLY A 270 -62.55 11.23 -35.91
#